data_AF-A0A958D1J5-F1
#
_entry.id   AF-A0A958D1J5-F1
#
_cell.length_a   1.000
_cell.length_b   1.000
_cell.length_c   1.000
_cell.angle_alpha   90.00
_cell.angle_beta   90.00
_cell.angle_gamma   90.00
#
_symmetry.space_group_name_H-M   'P 1'
#
loop_
_entity.id
_entity.type
_entity.pdbx_description
1 polymer ?
#
loop_
_entity_poly.entity_id
_entity_poly.type
_entity_poly.pdbx_seq_one_letter_code
_entity_poly.pdbx_strand_id
1 'polypeptide(L)'
;MPNTHPLRKSARGYLALVIILAFAFVLNACAAPPPAGSPASEPAAADATGAPAPAQPAASSTLRVAMEAPVQLDPAFASSDSEIAILNAVYDYLVDVDENNRLQPRLASSVVASEDGLSYTVELQPNATFHDGSPVTAADVIYTFNRLRDPEAGLPTADLYSNIVDIAAPEGSDPATGTTVVFTLQAPDPFFQYNLSDNHALIVKAGTEDPTADFNGSGPFKVVNYSPEDRMELVANDAYFIDGKPGVDNLEFIFFADQTAAVDALKGGQVDLNMRMATPLYLSLQGEPGIVTSSIPTNGFDLVRLRADREPGNDPRVIEAFKLATDRQAIFDTVTLGLGAVGNDSPIGPLYADYYSTDAVAPARDVTRARELLAEAGYGDGLSLDLYVPESG
;
A
#
# COMPACT_ATOMS: atom_id res chain seq x y z
N MET A 1 28.90 33.47 3.72
CA MET A 1 30.13 32.86 4.27
C MET A 1 29.77 31.50 4.83
N PRO A 2 30.09 30.39 4.15
CA PRO A 2 29.75 29.07 4.66
C PRO A 2 30.97 28.45 5.36
N ASN A 3 30.83 28.19 6.67
CA ASN A 3 31.80 27.44 7.46
C ASN A 3 31.63 25.95 7.16
N THR A 4 32.64 25.38 6.52
CA THR A 4 32.79 23.93 6.31
C THR A 4 33.77 23.38 7.36
N HIS A 5 33.28 22.51 8.25
CA HIS A 5 34.13 21.71 9.14
C HIS A 5 34.32 20.32 8.52
N PRO A 6 35.56 19.82 8.35
CA PRO A 6 35.80 18.46 7.87
C PRO A 6 35.91 17.47 9.04
N LEU A 7 35.11 16.41 9.01
CA LEU A 7 35.24 15.25 9.89
C LEU A 7 36.41 14.37 9.43
N ARG A 8 37.44 14.26 10.28
CA ARG A 8 38.57 13.33 10.13
C ARG A 8 38.12 11.90 10.48
N LYS A 9 38.15 10.99 9.49
CA LYS A 9 38.14 9.54 9.71
C LYS A 9 39.55 9.07 10.08
N SER A 10 39.72 8.42 11.24
CA SER A 10 40.94 7.70 11.58
C SER A 10 40.70 6.19 11.44
N ALA A 11 41.41 5.58 10.49
CA ALA A 11 41.52 4.13 10.34
C ALA A 11 42.67 3.62 11.21
N ARG A 12 42.41 2.60 12.03
CA ARG A 12 43.42 1.70 12.60
C ARG A 12 42.84 0.29 12.62
N GLY A 13 43.50 -0.60 11.89
CA GLY A 13 43.17 -2.03 11.79
C GLY A 13 43.91 -2.93 12.78
N TYR A 14 43.73 -4.23 12.50
CA TYR A 14 44.23 -5.45 13.18
C TYR A 14 43.48 -5.77 14.48
N LEU A 15 42.93 -6.97 14.67
CA LEU A 15 43.63 -8.24 14.59
C LEU A 15 42.62 -9.40 14.53
N ALA A 16 42.86 -10.37 13.66
CA ALA A 16 42.15 -11.64 13.58
C ALA A 16 42.45 -12.53 14.79
N LEU A 17 41.45 -13.25 15.30
CA LEU A 17 41.67 -14.44 16.12
C LEU A 17 40.65 -15.52 15.75
N VAL A 18 41.16 -16.55 15.09
CA VAL A 18 40.52 -17.83 14.83
C VAL A 18 40.61 -18.67 16.10
N ILE A 19 39.50 -19.17 16.62
CA ILE A 19 39.50 -20.31 17.56
C ILE A 19 38.54 -21.37 17.03
N ILE A 20 39.17 -22.45 16.55
CA ILE A 20 38.57 -23.75 16.28
C ILE A 20 38.46 -24.47 17.62
N LEU A 21 37.29 -25.01 17.95
CA LEU A 21 37.18 -26.10 18.93
C LEU A 21 36.08 -27.06 18.50
N ALA A 22 36.50 -28.30 18.32
CA ALA A 22 35.75 -29.43 17.84
C ALA A 22 35.41 -30.41 18.99
N PHE A 23 34.48 -31.33 18.71
CA PHE A 23 34.08 -32.52 19.47
C PHE A 23 33.22 -32.28 20.73
N ALA A 24 32.18 -33.06 21.04
CA ALA A 24 31.90 -34.46 20.70
C ALA A 24 30.39 -34.79 20.66
N PHE A 25 30.05 -35.69 19.74
CA PHE A 25 28.84 -36.52 19.72
C PHE A 25 28.84 -37.50 20.90
N VAL A 26 27.71 -37.65 21.60
CA VAL A 26 27.37 -38.88 22.34
C VAL A 26 25.88 -39.17 22.14
N LEU A 27 25.60 -40.26 21.42
CA LEU A 27 24.31 -40.95 21.43
C LEU A 27 24.06 -41.53 22.82
N ASN A 28 22.83 -41.44 23.32
CA ASN A 28 22.27 -42.57 24.07
C ASN A 28 20.76 -42.67 23.87
N ALA A 29 20.36 -43.71 23.13
CA ALA A 29 19.00 -44.22 23.09
C ALA A 29 18.87 -45.32 24.14
N CYS A 30 17.77 -45.34 24.90
CA CYS A 30 17.20 -46.57 25.45
C CYS A 30 15.75 -46.30 25.89
N ALA A 31 14.80 -46.86 25.13
CA ALA A 31 13.42 -47.07 25.54
C ALA A 31 13.33 -48.31 26.44
N ALA A 32 12.45 -48.28 27.44
CA ALA A 32 12.11 -49.44 28.27
C ALA A 32 10.59 -49.71 28.23
N PRO A 33 10.13 -50.98 28.20
CA PRO A 33 8.74 -51.39 28.03
C PRO A 33 7.97 -51.51 29.37
N PRO A 34 6.63 -51.64 29.35
CA PRO A 34 5.82 -51.61 30.57
C PRO A 34 5.70 -53.00 31.23
N PRO A 35 5.45 -53.09 32.55
CA PRO A 35 5.10 -54.34 33.20
C PRO A 35 3.57 -54.61 33.16
N ALA A 36 3.22 -55.88 33.03
CA ALA A 36 1.86 -56.43 32.94
C ALA A 36 1.44 -57.18 34.22
N GLY A 37 0.12 -57.17 34.49
CA GLY A 37 -0.64 -58.09 35.38
C GLY A 37 -0.72 -57.65 36.85
N SER A 38 -1.83 -57.65 37.58
CA SER A 38 -3.20 -58.24 37.50
C SER A 38 -4.05 -57.60 38.65
N PRO A 39 -5.35 -57.92 38.91
CA PRO A 39 -6.32 -58.73 38.18
C PRO A 39 -7.64 -57.98 37.83
N ALA A 40 -8.47 -58.65 37.02
CA ALA A 40 -9.78 -58.22 36.56
C ALA A 40 -10.84 -58.10 37.68
N SER A 41 -11.61 -57.03 37.63
CA SER A 41 -12.90 -56.87 38.31
C SER A 41 -13.97 -56.49 37.28
N GLU A 42 -15.11 -57.18 37.33
CA GLU A 42 -16.30 -57.03 36.48
C GLU A 42 -16.84 -55.59 36.41
N PRO A 43 -17.57 -55.23 35.33
CA PRO A 43 -17.93 -53.85 35.03
C PRO A 43 -19.09 -53.39 35.92
N ALA A 44 -18.85 -52.35 36.72
CA ALA A 44 -19.92 -51.53 37.28
C ALA A 44 -20.49 -50.65 36.17
N ALA A 45 -21.80 -50.74 35.95
CA ALA A 45 -22.54 -49.85 35.07
C ALA A 45 -22.37 -48.39 35.54
N ALA A 46 -21.68 -47.58 34.74
CA ALA A 46 -21.56 -46.15 34.96
C ALA A 46 -22.61 -45.42 34.12
N ASP A 47 -23.48 -44.68 34.81
CA ASP A 47 -24.44 -43.75 34.24
C ASP A 47 -23.77 -42.80 33.24
N ALA A 48 -24.26 -42.82 32.00
CA ALA A 48 -23.90 -41.87 30.97
C ALA A 48 -24.71 -40.58 31.15
N THR A 49 -24.31 -39.75 32.12
CA THR A 49 -24.67 -38.32 32.13
C THR A 49 -23.44 -37.50 31.77
N GLY A 50 -23.05 -37.55 30.49
CA GLY A 50 -22.05 -36.64 29.93
C GLY A 50 -22.68 -35.28 29.69
N ALA A 51 -22.36 -34.30 30.54
CA ALA A 51 -22.58 -32.89 30.21
C ALA A 51 -21.78 -32.56 28.93
N PRO A 52 -22.33 -31.77 27.99
CA PRO A 52 -21.58 -31.39 26.81
C PRO A 52 -20.33 -30.61 27.24
N ALA A 53 -19.17 -31.03 26.76
CA ALA A 53 -17.95 -30.24 26.89
C ALA A 53 -18.21 -28.87 26.24
N PRO A 54 -17.79 -27.76 26.87
CA PRO A 54 -17.93 -26.44 26.26
C PRO A 54 -17.25 -26.47 24.91
N ALA A 55 -17.96 -26.03 23.87
CA ALA A 55 -17.41 -25.88 22.54
C ALA A 55 -16.14 -25.04 22.66
N GLN A 56 -15.00 -25.61 22.25
CA GLN A 56 -13.76 -24.87 22.12
C GLN A 56 -14.05 -23.65 21.22
N PRO A 57 -13.74 -22.42 21.66
CA PRO A 57 -13.91 -21.25 20.80
C PRO A 57 -13.29 -21.56 19.45
N ALA A 58 -13.97 -21.21 18.35
CA ALA A 58 -13.38 -21.28 17.03
C ALA A 58 -12.00 -20.60 17.10
N ALA A 59 -10.97 -21.27 16.60
CA ALA A 59 -9.63 -20.70 16.59
C ALA A 59 -9.72 -19.35 15.87
N SER A 60 -9.28 -18.29 16.55
CA SER A 60 -9.36 -16.94 16.00
C SER A 60 -8.61 -16.88 14.66
N SER A 61 -9.23 -16.31 13.64
CA SER A 61 -8.61 -16.25 12.31
C SER A 61 -7.67 -15.05 12.22
N THR A 62 -6.40 -15.30 11.93
CA THR A 62 -5.39 -14.27 11.72
C THR A 62 -4.91 -14.31 10.27
N LEU A 63 -4.94 -13.17 9.59
CA LEU A 63 -4.29 -12.98 8.28
C LEU A 63 -2.93 -12.30 8.49
N ARG A 64 -1.84 -12.95 8.09
CA ARG A 64 -0.48 -12.39 8.18
C ARG A 64 0.02 -11.96 6.81
N VAL A 65 0.32 -10.68 6.64
CA VAL A 65 0.71 -10.07 5.38
C VAL A 65 2.16 -9.61 5.48
N ALA A 66 3.02 -10.09 4.57
CA ALA A 66 4.39 -9.60 4.43
C ALA A 66 4.38 -8.26 3.67
N MET A 67 5.04 -7.25 4.25
CA MET A 67 5.19 -5.91 3.66
C MET A 67 6.56 -5.31 3.97
N GLU A 68 6.92 -4.19 3.34
CA GLU A 68 8.04 -3.36 3.79
C GLU A 68 7.60 -2.49 4.97
N ALA A 69 8.53 -2.11 5.85
CA ALA A 69 8.24 -1.22 6.96
C ALA A 69 7.83 0.18 6.43
N PRO A 70 6.73 0.79 6.93
CA PRO A 70 6.32 2.12 6.51
C PRO A 70 7.32 3.17 6.99
N VAL A 71 7.52 4.22 6.18
CA VAL A 71 8.38 5.35 6.57
C VAL A 71 7.59 6.37 7.39
N GLN A 72 6.32 6.56 7.05
CA GLN A 72 5.42 7.44 7.76
C GLN A 72 3.98 6.93 7.69
N LEU A 73 3.18 7.19 8.73
CA LEU A 73 1.82 6.66 8.89
C LEU A 73 0.78 7.77 9.04
N ASP A 74 1.09 8.97 8.58
CA ASP A 74 0.09 10.01 8.44
C ASP A 74 -0.62 9.82 7.10
N PRO A 75 -1.97 9.65 7.08
CA PRO A 75 -2.70 9.51 5.84
C PRO A 75 -2.38 10.59 4.79
N ALA A 76 -2.12 11.82 5.23
CA ALA A 76 -1.88 12.94 4.33
C ALA A 76 -0.56 12.86 3.54
N PHE A 77 0.35 11.93 3.88
CA PHE A 77 1.64 11.74 3.21
C PHE A 77 1.81 10.35 2.57
N ALA A 78 0.85 9.43 2.78
CA ALA A 78 0.94 8.03 2.37
C ALA A 78 1.31 7.85 0.89
N SER A 79 2.36 7.09 0.61
CA SER A 79 2.93 7.01 -0.74
C SER A 79 3.32 5.60 -1.19
N SER A 80 3.64 4.70 -0.26
CA SER A 80 4.01 3.32 -0.57
C SER A 80 2.83 2.36 -0.40
N ASP A 81 2.90 1.21 -1.08
CA ASP A 81 1.87 0.15 -0.97
C ASP A 81 1.67 -0.30 0.48
N SER A 82 2.75 -0.38 1.27
CA SER A 82 2.70 -0.68 2.72
C SER A 82 1.92 0.35 3.51
N GLU A 83 2.24 1.63 3.32
CA GLU A 83 1.55 2.73 4.00
C GLU A 83 0.06 2.73 3.64
N ILE A 84 -0.27 2.61 2.36
CA ILE A 84 -1.65 2.61 1.87
C ILE A 84 -2.43 1.41 2.44
N ALA A 85 -1.87 0.20 2.42
CA ALA A 85 -2.55 -1.00 2.95
C ALA A 85 -2.80 -0.92 4.46
N ILE A 86 -1.79 -0.45 5.22
CA ILE A 86 -1.92 -0.25 6.67
C ILE A 86 -2.98 0.80 6.96
N LEU A 87 -2.92 1.95 6.29
CA LEU A 87 -3.80 3.07 6.58
C LEU A 87 -5.23 2.80 6.14
N ASN A 88 -5.48 2.07 5.05
CA ASN A 88 -6.82 1.63 4.64
C ASN A 88 -7.39 0.56 5.60
N ALA A 89 -6.55 -0.20 6.31
CA ALA A 89 -7.03 -1.10 7.36
C ALA A 89 -7.54 -0.33 8.60
N VAL A 90 -6.96 0.86 8.88
CA VAL A 90 -7.23 1.64 10.10
C VAL A 90 -8.22 2.78 9.88
N TYR A 91 -8.12 3.49 8.76
CA TYR A 91 -8.96 4.63 8.39
C TYR A 91 -9.80 4.30 7.17
N ASP A 92 -10.72 5.19 6.83
CA ASP A 92 -11.66 4.92 5.74
C ASP A 92 -11.85 6.12 4.81
N TYR A 93 -12.07 5.84 3.52
CA TYR A 93 -12.32 6.85 2.48
C TYR A 93 -13.80 7.27 2.47
N LEU A 94 -14.10 8.38 1.79
CA LEU A 94 -15.50 8.67 1.42
C LEU A 94 -16.02 7.64 0.42
N VAL A 95 -15.23 7.38 -0.63
CA VAL A 95 -15.53 6.38 -1.67
C VAL A 95 -14.26 5.60 -1.98
N ASP A 96 -14.42 4.40 -2.50
CA ASP A 96 -13.32 3.54 -2.95
C ASP A 96 -13.47 3.25 -4.45
N VAL A 97 -12.44 2.66 -5.07
CA VAL A 97 -12.46 2.23 -6.47
C VAL A 97 -12.20 0.73 -6.51
N ASP A 98 -13.14 -0.03 -7.08
CA ASP A 98 -13.01 -1.48 -7.21
C ASP A 98 -12.01 -1.90 -8.30
N GLU A 99 -11.76 -3.21 -8.42
CA GLU A 99 -10.85 -3.78 -9.42
C GLU A 99 -11.29 -3.56 -10.88
N ASN A 100 -12.53 -3.11 -11.10
CA ASN A 100 -13.08 -2.77 -12.40
C ASN A 100 -13.09 -1.24 -12.64
N ASN A 101 -12.36 -0.49 -11.81
CA ASN A 101 -12.27 0.97 -11.84
C ASN A 101 -13.63 1.66 -11.67
N ARG A 102 -14.51 1.11 -10.81
CA ARG A 102 -15.81 1.69 -10.48
C ARG A 102 -15.82 2.22 -9.05
N LEU A 103 -16.43 3.39 -8.87
CA LEU A 103 -16.66 3.97 -7.55
C LEU A 103 -17.56 3.07 -6.70
N GLN A 104 -17.14 2.80 -5.48
CA GLN A 104 -17.85 2.05 -4.47
C GLN A 104 -18.08 2.91 -3.23
N PRO A 105 -19.24 2.79 -2.56
CA PRO A 105 -19.51 3.52 -1.33
C PRO A 105 -18.61 3.03 -0.19
N ARG A 106 -18.11 3.98 0.61
CA ARG A 106 -17.44 3.73 1.90
C ARG A 106 -18.12 4.55 2.98
N LEU A 107 -17.45 5.56 3.55
CA LEU A 107 -18.08 6.49 4.48
C LEU A 107 -19.17 7.32 3.81
N ALA A 108 -19.09 7.57 2.50
CA ALA A 108 -20.18 8.15 1.72
C ALA A 108 -21.15 7.05 1.28
N SER A 109 -22.37 7.12 1.78
CA SER A 109 -23.51 6.34 1.28
C SER A 109 -23.97 6.82 -0.11
N SER A 110 -23.78 8.11 -0.41
CA SER A 110 -24.04 8.69 -1.72
C SER A 110 -23.20 9.95 -1.97
N VAL A 111 -22.91 10.22 -3.26
CA VAL A 111 -22.28 11.46 -3.73
C VAL A 111 -23.07 11.96 -4.95
N VAL A 112 -23.68 13.13 -4.85
CA VAL A 112 -24.57 13.70 -5.88
C VAL A 112 -23.99 15.01 -6.39
N ALA A 113 -23.70 15.07 -7.69
CA ALA A 113 -23.29 16.30 -8.37
C ALA A 113 -24.51 17.19 -8.67
N SER A 114 -24.32 18.51 -8.58
CA SER A 114 -25.27 19.51 -9.09
C SER A 114 -25.33 19.47 -10.63
N GLU A 115 -26.40 20.02 -11.21
CA GLU A 115 -26.58 20.06 -12.67
C GLU A 115 -25.47 20.83 -13.41
N ASP A 116 -24.87 21.83 -12.76
CA ASP A 116 -23.76 22.62 -13.29
C ASP A 116 -22.37 22.01 -13.00
N GLY A 117 -22.31 20.92 -12.23
CA GLY A 117 -21.07 20.24 -11.85
C GLY A 117 -20.17 21.03 -10.89
N LEU A 118 -20.68 22.09 -10.27
CA LEU A 118 -19.92 22.96 -9.37
C LEU A 118 -20.09 22.59 -7.88
N SER A 119 -21.05 21.74 -7.53
CA SER A 119 -21.26 21.29 -6.16
C SER A 119 -21.48 19.79 -6.07
N TYR A 120 -20.94 19.17 -5.04
CA TYR A 120 -21.10 17.75 -4.75
C TYR A 120 -21.59 17.57 -3.33
N THR A 121 -22.78 17.00 -3.17
CA THR A 121 -23.36 16.66 -1.86
C THR A 121 -23.03 15.22 -1.51
N VAL A 122 -22.37 15.03 -0.37
CA VAL A 122 -21.98 13.75 0.19
C VAL A 122 -22.86 13.46 1.40
N GLU A 123 -23.50 12.30 1.41
CA GLU A 123 -24.24 11.78 2.57
C GLU A 123 -23.45 10.66 3.23
N LEU A 124 -23.05 10.85 4.49
CA LEU A 124 -22.25 9.89 5.25
C LEU A 124 -23.09 8.73 5.79
N GLN A 125 -22.44 7.59 6.03
CA GLN A 125 -23.03 6.43 6.69
C GLN A 125 -23.46 6.81 8.12
N PRO A 126 -24.75 6.72 8.47
CA PRO A 126 -25.25 7.25 9.75
C PRO A 126 -24.79 6.47 10.99
N ASN A 127 -24.28 5.26 10.79
CA ASN A 127 -23.76 4.37 11.83
C ASN A 127 -22.21 4.30 11.84
N ALA A 128 -21.52 5.07 11.00
CA ALA A 128 -20.06 5.10 11.01
C ALA A 128 -19.55 5.72 12.31
N THR A 129 -18.60 5.04 12.94
CA THR A 129 -17.92 5.49 14.16
C THR A 129 -16.42 5.36 14.00
N PHE A 130 -15.68 6.23 14.69
CA PHE A 130 -14.26 6.03 14.92
C PHE A 130 -14.03 4.90 15.92
N HIS A 131 -12.79 4.40 16.02
CA HIS A 131 -12.40 3.32 16.91
C HIS A 131 -12.64 3.63 18.41
N ASP A 132 -12.68 4.90 18.79
CA ASP A 132 -13.06 5.38 20.13
C ASP A 132 -14.59 5.36 20.40
N GLY A 133 -15.41 5.01 19.41
CA GLY A 133 -16.87 4.93 19.47
C GLY A 133 -17.60 6.25 19.19
N SER A 134 -16.88 7.35 18.93
CA SER A 134 -17.50 8.61 18.50
C SER A 134 -18.01 8.53 17.05
N PRO A 135 -19.08 9.24 16.69
CA PRO A 135 -19.61 9.21 15.33
C PRO A 135 -18.66 9.88 14.34
N VAL A 136 -18.66 9.41 13.10
CA VAL A 136 -18.08 10.14 11.96
C VAL A 136 -19.11 11.18 11.49
N THR A 137 -18.67 12.42 11.33
CA THR A 137 -19.52 13.59 11.08
C THR A 137 -18.99 14.44 9.94
N ALA A 138 -19.81 15.41 9.50
CA ALA A 138 -19.41 16.39 8.50
C ALA A 138 -18.16 17.19 8.92
N ALA A 139 -17.97 17.45 10.21
CA ALA A 139 -16.79 18.15 10.73
C ALA A 139 -15.49 17.41 10.42
N ASP A 140 -15.49 16.08 10.45
CA ASP A 140 -14.30 15.25 10.19
C ASP A 140 -13.87 15.33 8.72
N VAL A 141 -14.86 15.32 7.82
CA VAL A 141 -14.63 15.49 6.37
C VAL A 141 -14.12 16.89 6.06
N ILE A 142 -14.78 17.93 6.61
CA ILE A 142 -14.37 19.34 6.45
C ILE A 142 -12.94 19.52 6.96
N TYR A 143 -12.63 18.98 8.14
CA TYR A 143 -11.29 19.05 8.71
C TYR A 143 -10.24 18.38 7.82
N THR A 144 -10.49 17.13 7.42
CA THR A 144 -9.59 16.34 6.58
C THR A 144 -9.29 17.03 5.26
N PHE A 145 -10.32 17.41 4.50
CA PHE A 145 -10.10 18.01 3.17
C PHE A 145 -9.60 19.46 3.22
N ASN A 146 -9.91 20.22 4.28
CA ASN A 146 -9.26 21.52 4.48
C ASN A 146 -7.75 21.38 4.70
N ARG A 147 -7.33 20.37 5.48
CA ARG A 147 -5.92 20.03 5.64
C ARG A 147 -5.30 19.64 4.29
N LEU A 148 -5.94 18.73 3.54
CA LEU A 148 -5.40 18.22 2.27
C LEU A 148 -5.29 19.29 1.16
N ARG A 149 -6.16 20.30 1.14
CA ARG A 149 -6.14 21.39 0.15
C ARG A 149 -5.30 22.60 0.56
N ASP A 150 -4.75 22.63 1.77
CA ASP A 150 -4.00 23.77 2.28
C ASP A 150 -2.62 23.89 1.58
N PRO A 151 -2.39 24.96 0.79
CA PRO A 151 -1.11 25.15 0.08
C PRO A 151 0.07 25.41 1.03
N GLU A 152 -0.19 25.80 2.29
CA GLU A 152 0.85 26.05 3.30
C GLU A 152 1.22 24.79 4.10
N ALA A 153 0.41 23.72 4.00
CA ALA A 153 0.63 22.47 4.74
C ALA A 153 1.79 21.61 4.19
N GLY A 154 2.31 21.94 3.00
CA GLY A 154 3.41 21.20 2.37
C GLY A 154 3.04 19.78 1.94
N LEU A 155 1.74 19.50 1.79
CA LEU A 155 1.20 18.20 1.41
C LEU A 155 1.24 17.99 -0.11
N PRO A 156 1.41 16.75 -0.58
CA PRO A 156 1.40 16.43 -2.02
C PRO A 156 0.03 16.67 -2.67
N THR A 157 -1.02 16.87 -1.88
CA THR A 157 -2.43 16.95 -2.31
C THR A 157 -2.94 18.36 -2.56
N ALA A 158 -2.18 19.40 -2.19
CA ALA A 158 -2.67 20.79 -2.28
C ALA A 158 -3.10 21.16 -3.71
N ASP A 159 -2.31 20.76 -4.71
CA ASP A 159 -2.65 20.98 -6.13
C ASP A 159 -3.86 20.15 -6.57
N LEU A 160 -3.96 18.88 -6.14
CA LEU A 160 -5.08 17.98 -6.46
C LEU A 160 -6.43 18.55 -6.00
N TYR A 161 -6.46 19.14 -4.81
CA TYR A 161 -7.68 19.68 -4.20
C TYR A 161 -7.84 21.20 -4.34
N SER A 162 -6.96 21.86 -5.11
CA SER A 162 -6.98 23.31 -5.32
C SER A 162 -8.29 23.82 -5.97
N ASN A 163 -8.98 22.97 -6.72
CA ASN A 163 -10.27 23.30 -7.32
C ASN A 163 -11.42 23.37 -6.29
N ILE A 164 -11.25 22.83 -5.07
CA ILE A 164 -12.24 22.94 -4.00
C ILE A 164 -12.14 24.34 -3.38
N VAL A 165 -13.18 25.17 -3.56
CA VAL A 165 -13.23 26.52 -2.99
C VAL A 165 -13.92 26.56 -1.63
N ASP A 166 -14.86 25.66 -1.37
CA ASP A 166 -15.56 25.57 -0.09
C ASP A 166 -15.93 24.13 0.27
N ILE A 167 -16.00 23.86 1.57
CA ILE A 167 -16.43 22.59 2.15
C ILE A 167 -17.23 22.91 3.40
N ALA A 168 -18.53 22.65 3.36
CA ALA A 168 -19.45 23.02 4.42
C ALA A 168 -20.51 21.95 4.66
N ALA A 169 -21.08 21.94 5.87
CA ALA A 169 -22.35 21.26 6.08
C ALA A 169 -23.50 22.14 5.52
N PRO A 170 -24.65 21.56 5.13
CA PRO A 170 -25.79 22.34 4.66
C PRO A 170 -26.21 23.45 5.61
N GLU A 171 -26.76 24.55 5.07
CA GLU A 171 -27.24 25.67 5.88
C GLU A 171 -28.25 25.20 6.94
N GLY A 172 -28.06 25.61 8.19
CA GLY A 172 -28.90 25.23 9.32
C GLY A 172 -28.59 23.86 9.94
N SER A 173 -27.60 23.12 9.42
CA SER A 173 -27.07 21.91 10.06
C SER A 173 -25.85 22.23 10.93
N ASP A 174 -25.61 21.39 11.94
CA ASP A 174 -24.42 21.46 12.79
C ASP A 174 -23.39 20.45 12.27
N PRO A 175 -22.21 20.87 11.76
CA PRO A 175 -21.20 19.94 11.24
C PRO A 175 -20.69 18.96 12.29
N ALA A 176 -20.74 19.30 13.58
CA ALA A 176 -20.28 18.42 14.66
C ALA A 176 -21.22 17.24 14.95
N THR A 177 -22.42 17.24 14.37
CA THR A 177 -23.42 16.16 14.54
C THR A 177 -24.08 15.72 13.25
N GLY A 178 -23.99 16.52 12.18
CA GLY A 178 -24.57 16.25 10.88
C GLY A 178 -23.75 15.26 10.05
N THR A 179 -24.43 14.59 9.12
CA THR A 179 -23.85 13.56 8.24
C THR A 179 -23.82 14.00 6.78
N THR A 180 -24.10 15.27 6.48
CA THR A 180 -24.14 15.79 5.11
C THR A 180 -23.03 16.82 4.91
N VAL A 181 -22.28 16.69 3.81
CA VAL A 181 -21.19 17.60 3.43
C VAL A 181 -21.39 18.07 2.00
N VAL A 182 -21.15 19.34 1.74
CA VAL A 182 -21.21 19.93 0.40
C VAL A 182 -19.81 20.44 0.05
N PHE A 183 -19.25 19.90 -1.02
CA PHE A 183 -18.05 20.43 -1.67
C PHE A 183 -18.47 21.41 -2.76
N THR A 184 -17.85 22.58 -2.81
CA THR A 184 -18.03 23.55 -3.90
C THR A 184 -16.72 23.70 -4.66
N LEU A 185 -16.80 23.60 -5.99
CA LEU A 185 -15.67 23.69 -6.89
C LEU A 185 -15.60 25.05 -7.60
N GLN A 186 -14.40 25.46 -7.99
CA GLN A 186 -14.20 26.67 -8.80
C GLN A 186 -14.65 26.45 -10.25
N ALA A 187 -14.40 25.25 -10.79
CA ALA A 187 -14.77 24.83 -12.13
C ALA A 187 -15.25 23.37 -12.13
N PRO A 188 -16.10 22.96 -13.09
CA PRO A 188 -16.53 21.58 -13.18
C PRO A 188 -15.34 20.64 -13.35
N ASP A 189 -15.31 19.59 -12.53
CA ASP A 189 -14.29 18.54 -12.59
C ASP A 189 -14.98 17.17 -12.69
N PRO A 190 -14.92 16.50 -13.85
CA PRO A 190 -15.54 15.20 -14.04
C PRO A 190 -14.87 14.07 -13.24
N PHE A 191 -13.66 14.29 -12.70
CA PHE A 191 -12.92 13.32 -11.91
C PHE A 191 -13.06 13.54 -10.40
N PHE A 192 -13.80 14.57 -9.97
CA PHE A 192 -13.88 14.95 -8.55
C PHE A 192 -14.27 13.77 -7.64
N GLN A 193 -15.24 12.96 -8.05
CA GLN A 193 -15.65 11.79 -7.25
C GLN A 193 -14.54 10.74 -7.10
N TYR A 194 -13.67 10.57 -8.09
CA TYR A 194 -12.47 9.70 -7.98
C TYR A 194 -11.39 10.34 -7.10
N ASN A 195 -11.29 11.66 -7.07
CA ASN A 195 -10.35 12.35 -6.17
C ASN A 195 -10.69 12.12 -4.68
N LEU A 196 -11.93 11.71 -4.37
CA LEU A 196 -12.36 11.34 -3.01
C LEU A 196 -11.89 9.94 -2.57
N SER A 197 -11.31 9.15 -3.50
CA SER A 197 -10.64 7.88 -3.22
C SER A 197 -9.12 7.96 -3.39
N ASP A 198 -8.55 9.16 -3.50
CA ASP A 198 -7.10 9.33 -3.53
C ASP A 198 -6.48 8.74 -2.25
N ASN A 199 -5.28 8.17 -2.35
CA ASN A 199 -4.64 7.44 -1.25
C ASN A 199 -4.51 8.27 0.05
N HIS A 200 -4.48 9.60 -0.04
CA HIS A 200 -4.38 10.50 1.09
C HIS A 200 -5.73 10.92 1.68
N ALA A 201 -6.85 10.63 1.01
CA ALA A 201 -8.20 11.10 1.32
C ALA A 201 -8.92 10.31 2.44
N LEU A 202 -8.15 9.61 3.28
CA LEU A 202 -8.68 8.89 4.44
C LEU A 202 -9.16 9.89 5.50
N ILE A 203 -10.39 9.69 5.99
CA ILE A 203 -11.01 10.61 6.94
C ILE A 203 -10.39 10.44 8.33
N VAL A 204 -9.86 11.54 8.86
CA VAL A 204 -9.37 11.63 10.24
C VAL A 204 -10.35 12.43 11.10
N LYS A 205 -10.41 12.10 12.38
CA LYS A 205 -11.26 12.81 13.33
C LYS A 205 -10.87 14.29 13.42
N ALA A 206 -11.86 15.17 13.42
CA ALA A 206 -11.65 16.61 13.49
C ALA A 206 -10.81 17.00 14.73
N GLY A 207 -9.78 17.82 14.51
CA GLY A 207 -8.86 18.26 15.55
C GLY A 207 -7.70 17.30 15.87
N THR A 208 -7.55 16.21 15.12
CA THR A 208 -6.41 15.28 15.26
C THR A 208 -5.13 15.90 14.70
N GLU A 209 -4.23 16.37 15.58
CA GLU A 209 -2.94 16.93 15.16
C GLU A 209 -1.95 15.85 14.69
N ASP A 210 -1.95 14.69 15.33
CA ASP A 210 -1.11 13.54 14.98
C ASP A 210 -1.98 12.27 14.87
N PRO A 211 -2.31 11.81 13.66
CA PRO A 211 -3.12 10.62 13.46
C PRO A 211 -2.41 9.34 13.93
N THR A 212 -1.08 9.35 14.06
CA THR A 212 -0.29 8.18 14.44
C THR A 212 -0.21 7.94 15.94
N ALA A 213 -0.61 8.91 16.76
CA ALA A 213 -0.52 8.81 18.22
C ALA A 213 -1.40 7.68 18.77
N ASP A 214 -2.65 7.61 18.30
CA ASP A 214 -3.66 6.67 18.81
C ASP A 214 -4.29 5.78 17.72
N PHE A 215 -3.97 6.00 16.44
CA PHE A 215 -4.56 5.27 15.30
C PHE A 215 -6.10 5.23 15.32
N ASN A 216 -6.72 6.34 15.72
CA ASN A 216 -8.17 6.47 15.85
C ASN A 216 -8.84 6.75 14.50
N GLY A 217 -8.91 5.73 13.65
CA GLY A 217 -9.65 5.77 12.39
C GLY A 217 -11.06 5.20 12.49
N SER A 218 -11.72 5.04 11.34
CA SER A 218 -13.07 4.49 11.18
C SER A 218 -13.09 3.18 10.40
N GLY A 219 -11.90 2.62 10.15
CA GLY A 219 -11.70 1.46 9.29
C GLY A 219 -12.11 0.13 9.94
N PRO A 220 -11.89 -0.97 9.19
CA PRO A 220 -12.29 -2.30 9.62
C PRO A 220 -11.40 -2.92 10.71
N PHE A 221 -10.23 -2.36 11.00
CA PHE A 221 -9.29 -2.89 11.98
C PHE A 221 -8.73 -1.81 12.91
N LYS A 222 -8.59 -2.17 14.20
CA LYS A 222 -8.00 -1.33 15.24
C LYS A 222 -6.57 -1.77 15.52
N VAL A 223 -5.64 -0.82 15.57
CA VAL A 223 -4.25 -1.11 15.96
C VAL A 223 -4.20 -1.53 17.43
N VAL A 224 -3.61 -2.69 17.69
CA VAL A 224 -3.34 -3.21 19.05
C VAL A 224 -1.92 -2.90 19.47
N ASN A 225 -0.97 -3.11 18.55
CA ASN A 225 0.44 -2.88 18.79
C ASN A 225 1.13 -2.48 17.48
N TYR A 226 2.05 -1.52 17.57
CA TYR A 226 2.93 -1.16 16.47
C TYR A 226 4.37 -1.22 16.96
N SER A 227 5.15 -2.13 16.37
CA SER A 227 6.57 -2.30 16.62
C SER A 227 7.31 -1.90 15.34
N PRO A 228 7.90 -0.69 15.29
CA PRO A 228 8.61 -0.21 14.10
C PRO A 228 9.63 -1.24 13.62
N GLU A 229 9.73 -1.41 12.28
CA GLU A 229 10.61 -2.37 11.62
C GLU A 229 10.32 -3.87 11.85
N ASP A 230 9.41 -4.26 12.77
CA ASP A 230 9.00 -5.66 12.99
C ASP A 230 7.58 -5.94 12.50
N ARG A 231 6.55 -5.31 13.11
CA ARG A 231 5.15 -5.62 12.80
C ARG A 231 4.15 -4.56 13.24
N MET A 232 2.97 -4.61 12.63
CA MET A 232 1.75 -3.98 13.15
C MET A 232 0.68 -5.04 13.35
N GLU A 233 0.15 -5.13 14.57
CA GLU A 233 -0.91 -6.07 14.96
C GLU A 233 -2.23 -5.32 15.07
N LEU A 234 -3.25 -5.84 14.41
CA LEU A 234 -4.59 -5.25 14.40
C LEU A 234 -5.67 -6.30 14.71
N VAL A 235 -6.73 -5.83 15.37
CA VAL A 235 -7.92 -6.63 15.68
C VAL A 235 -9.13 -6.07 14.92
N ALA A 236 -10.05 -6.93 14.52
CA ALA A 236 -11.29 -6.52 13.86
C ALA A 236 -12.05 -5.44 14.66
N ASN A 237 -12.61 -4.48 13.93
CA ASN A 237 -13.55 -3.52 14.46
C ASN A 237 -14.97 -4.11 14.43
N ASP A 238 -15.41 -4.68 15.55
CA ASP A 238 -16.76 -5.27 15.68
C ASP A 238 -17.91 -4.26 15.41
N ALA A 239 -17.62 -2.96 15.50
CA ALA A 239 -18.57 -1.88 15.23
C ALA A 239 -18.43 -1.29 13.80
N TYR A 240 -17.67 -1.95 12.92
CA TYR A 240 -17.48 -1.48 11.56
C TYR A 240 -18.81 -1.42 10.80
N PHE A 241 -19.04 -0.31 10.10
CA PHE A 241 -20.36 0.03 9.54
C PHE A 241 -20.74 -0.78 8.29
N ILE A 242 -19.80 -1.55 7.70
CA ILE A 242 -20.06 -2.45 6.58
C ILE A 242 -20.28 -3.86 7.09
N ASP A 243 -21.53 -4.33 6.96
CA ASP A 243 -21.95 -5.66 7.40
C ASP A 243 -21.06 -6.79 6.84
N GLY A 244 -20.64 -7.70 7.72
CA GLY A 244 -19.88 -8.90 7.34
C GLY A 244 -18.39 -8.67 7.06
N LYS A 245 -17.87 -7.46 7.24
CA LYS A 245 -16.44 -7.14 7.18
C LYS A 245 -15.81 -7.07 8.59
N PRO A 246 -14.49 -7.25 8.74
CA PRO A 246 -13.50 -7.55 7.69
C PRO A 246 -13.42 -9.02 7.25
N GLY A 247 -14.01 -9.96 7.99
CA GLY A 247 -14.02 -11.39 7.66
C GLY A 247 -12.87 -12.22 8.25
N VAL A 248 -11.96 -11.59 8.98
CA VAL A 248 -10.97 -12.24 9.87
C VAL A 248 -10.93 -11.50 11.21
N ASP A 249 -10.53 -12.20 12.28
CA ASP A 249 -10.52 -11.59 13.61
C ASP A 249 -9.29 -10.70 13.83
N ASN A 250 -8.14 -11.09 13.26
CA ASN A 250 -6.88 -10.36 13.39
C ASN A 250 -6.20 -10.19 12.03
N LEU A 251 -5.47 -9.08 11.89
CA LEU A 251 -4.60 -8.77 10.77
C LEU A 251 -3.21 -8.42 11.32
N GLU A 252 -2.19 -9.06 10.81
CA GLU A 252 -0.79 -8.74 11.14
C GLU A 252 -0.05 -8.33 9.88
N PHE A 253 0.47 -7.11 9.85
CA PHE A 253 1.48 -6.71 8.87
C PHE A 253 2.85 -7.02 9.45
N ILE A 254 3.61 -7.91 8.81
CA ILE A 254 4.96 -8.31 9.23
C ILE A 254 5.95 -7.66 8.26
N PHE A 255 6.89 -6.91 8.81
CA PHE A 255 7.81 -6.11 8.01
C PHE A 255 9.08 -6.86 7.66
N PHE A 256 9.46 -6.78 6.40
CA PHE A 256 10.68 -7.36 5.87
C PHE A 256 11.47 -6.28 5.13
N ALA A 257 12.77 -6.17 5.44
CA ALA A 257 13.68 -5.30 4.71
C ALA A 257 14.18 -5.93 3.38
N ASP A 258 13.95 -7.24 3.20
CA ASP A 258 14.41 -8.01 2.05
C ASP A 258 13.27 -8.91 1.54
N GLN A 259 13.00 -8.84 0.23
CA GLN A 259 11.92 -9.60 -0.40
C GLN A 259 12.18 -11.11 -0.42
N THR A 260 13.45 -11.56 -0.41
CA THR A 260 13.78 -12.99 -0.35
C THR A 260 13.36 -13.56 0.99
N ALA A 261 13.63 -12.84 2.09
CA ALA A 261 13.19 -13.22 3.43
C ALA A 261 11.65 -13.28 3.54
N ALA A 262 10.94 -12.34 2.92
CA ALA A 262 9.48 -12.35 2.86
C ALA A 262 8.93 -13.58 2.09
N VAL A 263 9.59 -13.96 0.99
CA VAL A 263 9.25 -15.15 0.20
C VAL A 263 9.54 -16.44 0.96
N ASP A 264 10.67 -16.52 1.66
CA ASP A 264 10.99 -17.68 2.50
C ASP A 264 10.00 -17.82 3.68
N ALA A 265 9.57 -16.70 4.26
CA ALA A 265 8.51 -16.67 5.27
C ALA A 265 7.15 -17.13 4.72
N LEU A 266 6.85 -16.85 3.44
CA LEU A 266 5.65 -17.37 2.80
C LEU A 266 5.76 -18.90 2.57
N LYS A 267 6.92 -19.36 2.09
CA LYS A 267 7.20 -20.80 1.88
C LYS A 267 7.15 -21.61 3.19
N GLY A 268 7.60 -21.03 4.29
CA GLY A 268 7.55 -21.66 5.61
C GLY A 268 6.21 -21.49 6.36
N GLY A 269 5.24 -20.75 5.81
CA GLY A 269 3.94 -20.51 6.42
C GLY A 269 3.95 -19.54 7.61
N GLN A 270 4.99 -18.72 7.75
CA GLN A 270 5.06 -17.64 8.74
C GLN A 270 4.19 -16.44 8.34
N VAL A 271 3.96 -16.23 7.04
CA VAL A 271 2.98 -15.29 6.48
C VAL A 271 2.01 -16.03 5.56
N ASP A 272 0.83 -15.44 5.35
CA ASP A 272 -0.24 -16.00 4.52
C ASP A 272 -0.35 -15.29 3.17
N LEU A 273 0.10 -14.03 3.09
CA LEU A 273 0.04 -13.20 1.89
C LEU A 273 1.34 -12.40 1.72
N ASN A 274 1.81 -12.30 0.48
CA ASN A 274 2.84 -11.34 0.08
C ASN A 274 2.33 -10.62 -1.18
N MET A 275 2.12 -9.31 -1.09
CA MET A 275 1.41 -8.54 -2.11
C MET A 275 2.30 -8.06 -3.26
N ARG A 276 3.60 -7.91 -3.05
CA ARG A 276 4.52 -7.38 -4.06
C ARG A 276 5.92 -7.95 -3.89
N MET A 277 6.50 -8.40 -5.00
CA MET A 277 7.86 -8.93 -5.06
C MET A 277 8.43 -8.80 -6.48
N ALA A 278 9.75 -8.86 -6.60
CA ALA A 278 10.43 -8.92 -7.88
C ALA A 278 10.00 -10.14 -8.70
N THR A 279 9.94 -10.01 -10.03
CA THR A 279 9.49 -11.08 -10.92
C THR A 279 10.23 -12.42 -10.73
N PRO A 280 11.57 -12.47 -10.58
CA PRO A 280 12.26 -13.74 -10.34
C PRO A 280 11.79 -14.46 -9.07
N LEU A 281 11.48 -13.69 -8.01
CA LEU A 281 10.95 -14.22 -6.75
C LEU A 281 9.52 -14.76 -6.93
N TYR A 282 8.67 -14.02 -7.65
CA TYR A 282 7.33 -14.50 -8.02
C TYR A 282 7.39 -15.82 -8.81
N LEU A 283 8.25 -15.91 -9.83
CA LEU A 283 8.41 -17.14 -10.62
C LEU A 283 8.92 -18.30 -9.77
N SER A 284 9.72 -18.02 -8.73
CA SER A 284 10.21 -19.06 -7.79
C SER A 284 9.11 -19.65 -6.89
N LEU A 285 7.94 -19.03 -6.83
CA LEU A 285 6.77 -19.50 -6.08
C LEU A 285 5.82 -20.35 -6.94
N GLN A 286 5.96 -20.31 -8.27
CA GLN A 286 5.08 -21.06 -9.15
C GLN A 286 5.29 -22.57 -8.98
N GLY A 287 4.23 -23.26 -8.58
CA GLY A 287 4.26 -24.70 -8.32
C GLY A 287 4.73 -25.09 -6.92
N GLU A 288 5.05 -24.12 -6.05
CA GLU A 288 5.35 -24.41 -4.64
C GLU A 288 4.09 -24.97 -3.93
N PRO A 289 4.19 -26.11 -3.24
CA PRO A 289 3.05 -26.70 -2.55
C PRO A 289 2.43 -25.75 -1.51
N GLY A 290 1.11 -25.59 -1.58
CA GLY A 290 0.36 -24.75 -0.63
C GLY A 290 0.38 -23.26 -0.95
N ILE A 291 1.05 -22.82 -2.02
CA ILE A 291 1.09 -21.42 -2.44
C ILE A 291 0.29 -21.24 -3.72
N VAL A 292 -0.58 -20.24 -3.72
CA VAL A 292 -1.31 -19.81 -4.92
C VAL A 292 -0.69 -18.51 -5.40
N THR A 293 -0.14 -18.52 -6.61
CA THR A 293 0.40 -17.32 -7.26
C THR A 293 -0.68 -16.67 -8.12
N SER A 294 -0.85 -15.35 -7.99
CA SER A 294 -1.75 -14.56 -8.84
C SER A 294 -0.96 -13.59 -9.71
N SER A 295 -1.35 -13.43 -10.98
CA SER A 295 -0.83 -12.41 -11.88
C SER A 295 -2.04 -11.74 -12.54
N ILE A 296 -2.22 -10.46 -12.23
CA ILE A 296 -3.38 -9.68 -12.66
C ILE A 296 -2.85 -8.45 -13.39
N PRO A 297 -3.41 -8.08 -14.56
CA PRO A 297 -3.08 -6.82 -15.22
C PRO A 297 -3.36 -5.63 -14.30
N THR A 298 -2.44 -4.68 -14.24
CA THR A 298 -2.62 -3.41 -13.49
C THR A 298 -2.39 -2.21 -14.44
N ASN A 299 -2.67 -1.01 -13.95
CA ASN A 299 -2.21 0.23 -14.60
C ASN A 299 -0.84 0.69 -14.09
N GLY A 300 -0.10 -0.17 -13.38
CA GLY A 300 1.26 0.11 -12.97
C GLY A 300 2.22 0.04 -14.16
N PHE A 301 3.18 0.95 -14.21
CA PHE A 301 4.22 0.96 -15.24
C PHE A 301 5.52 1.52 -14.68
N ASP A 302 6.63 0.96 -15.12
CA ASP A 302 7.96 1.50 -14.87
C ASP A 302 8.27 2.62 -15.85
N LEU A 303 8.92 3.67 -15.37
CA LEU A 303 9.23 4.84 -16.18
C LEU A 303 10.56 5.47 -15.73
N VAL A 304 11.24 6.11 -16.67
CA VAL A 304 12.38 6.99 -16.39
C VAL A 304 11.92 8.43 -16.59
N ARG A 305 12.01 9.25 -15.53
CA ARG A 305 11.65 10.68 -15.60
C ARG A 305 12.87 11.50 -15.98
N LEU A 306 12.71 12.39 -16.96
CA LEU A 306 13.63 13.48 -17.20
C LEU A 306 12.92 14.80 -16.92
N ARG A 307 13.58 15.68 -16.16
CA ARG A 307 13.01 16.97 -15.79
C ARG A 307 12.85 17.87 -17.02
N ALA A 308 11.61 18.22 -17.34
CA ALA A 308 11.29 19.05 -18.51
C ALA A 308 11.54 20.56 -18.29
N ASP A 309 11.76 21.00 -17.05
CA ASP A 309 11.92 22.42 -16.70
C ASP A 309 13.37 22.93 -16.78
N ARG A 310 14.30 22.08 -17.21
CA ARG A 310 15.74 22.39 -17.29
C ARG A 310 16.42 21.56 -18.36
N GLU A 311 17.60 22.00 -18.79
CA GLU A 311 18.45 21.21 -19.68
C GLU A 311 18.89 19.89 -19.01
N PRO A 312 19.02 18.80 -19.79
CA PRO A 312 18.70 18.69 -21.21
C PRO A 312 17.21 18.34 -21.48
N GLY A 313 16.40 18.13 -20.45
CA GLY A 313 15.03 17.60 -20.59
C GLY A 313 14.00 18.58 -21.14
N ASN A 314 14.32 19.87 -21.19
CA ASN A 314 13.53 20.89 -21.88
C ASN A 314 13.68 20.86 -23.41
N ASP A 315 14.61 20.06 -23.98
CA ASP A 315 14.76 19.88 -25.42
C ASP A 315 14.00 18.63 -25.90
N PRO A 316 12.94 18.78 -26.72
CA PRO A 316 12.16 17.64 -27.21
C PRO A 316 12.99 16.64 -28.02
N ARG A 317 14.09 17.07 -28.65
CA ARG A 317 14.99 16.18 -29.40
C ARG A 317 15.71 15.21 -28.48
N VAL A 318 16.04 15.62 -27.26
CA VAL A 318 16.66 14.76 -26.24
C VAL A 318 15.67 13.68 -25.78
N ILE A 319 14.41 14.05 -25.56
CA ILE A 319 13.34 13.11 -25.20
C ILE A 319 13.10 12.09 -26.32
N GLU A 320 13.01 12.56 -27.57
CA GLU A 320 12.84 11.69 -28.74
C GLU A 320 14.04 10.75 -28.92
N ALA A 321 15.27 11.25 -28.72
CA ALA A 321 16.47 10.42 -28.75
C ALA A 321 16.44 9.30 -27.70
N PHE A 322 16.01 9.58 -26.46
CA PHE A 322 15.87 8.55 -25.44
C PHE A 322 14.81 7.50 -25.80
N LYS A 323 13.66 7.94 -26.34
CA LYS A 323 12.61 7.03 -26.81
C LYS A 323 13.12 6.10 -27.92
N LEU A 324 13.89 6.62 -28.87
CA LEU A 324 14.46 5.85 -29.99
C LEU A 324 15.64 4.95 -29.55
N ALA A 325 16.42 5.35 -28.54
CA ALA A 325 17.53 4.55 -28.04
C ALA A 325 17.09 3.32 -27.23
N THR A 326 15.90 3.40 -26.61
CA THR A 326 15.38 2.42 -25.66
C THR A 326 14.93 1.13 -26.33
N ASP A 327 15.53 0.01 -25.92
CA ASP A 327 15.10 -1.34 -26.31
C ASP A 327 14.03 -1.86 -25.34
N ARG A 328 12.77 -1.51 -25.61
CA ARG A 328 11.65 -1.86 -24.72
C ARG A 328 11.40 -3.37 -24.63
N GLN A 329 11.62 -4.09 -25.74
CA GLN A 329 11.48 -5.55 -25.74
C GLN A 329 12.57 -6.20 -24.90
N ALA A 330 13.83 -5.75 -25.03
CA ALA A 330 14.90 -6.26 -24.18
C ALA A 330 14.63 -6.00 -22.69
N ILE A 331 14.10 -4.82 -22.32
CA ILE A 331 13.70 -4.53 -20.94
C ILE A 331 12.60 -5.49 -20.47
N PHE A 332 11.55 -5.67 -21.25
CA PHE A 332 10.46 -6.61 -20.93
C PHE A 332 10.96 -8.05 -20.77
N ASP A 333 11.83 -8.52 -21.67
CA ASP A 333 12.33 -9.89 -21.63
C ASP A 333 13.30 -10.13 -20.45
N THR A 334 14.06 -9.10 -20.04
CA THR A 334 15.14 -9.26 -19.05
C THR A 334 14.80 -8.82 -17.64
N VAL A 335 13.96 -7.79 -17.49
CA VAL A 335 13.57 -7.24 -16.17
C VAL A 335 12.27 -7.88 -15.71
N THR A 336 11.24 -7.87 -16.55
CA THR A 336 9.93 -8.43 -16.19
C THR A 336 9.77 -9.89 -16.59
N LEU A 337 10.78 -10.50 -17.23
CA LEU A 337 10.83 -11.90 -17.61
C LEU A 337 9.57 -12.39 -18.35
N GLY A 338 9.01 -11.51 -19.20
CA GLY A 338 7.81 -11.81 -19.98
C GLY A 338 6.48 -11.63 -19.25
N LEU A 339 6.48 -11.12 -18.00
CA LEU A 339 5.27 -10.72 -17.29
C LEU A 339 4.96 -9.23 -17.54
N GLY A 340 3.68 -8.92 -17.76
CA GLY A 340 3.21 -7.56 -18.08
C GLY A 340 3.08 -7.33 -19.59
N ALA A 341 3.35 -6.11 -20.04
CA ALA A 341 3.30 -5.73 -21.45
C ALA A 341 4.40 -4.71 -21.79
N VAL A 342 4.79 -4.67 -23.06
CA VAL A 342 5.69 -3.63 -23.58
C VAL A 342 4.96 -2.29 -23.60
N GLY A 343 5.50 -1.29 -22.92
CA GLY A 343 4.91 0.04 -22.86
C GLY A 343 4.86 0.76 -24.22
N ASN A 344 3.82 1.57 -24.42
CA ASN A 344 3.55 2.30 -25.67
C ASN A 344 3.69 3.83 -25.54
N ASP A 345 4.49 4.31 -24.59
CA ASP A 345 4.66 5.74 -24.25
C ASP A 345 3.35 6.45 -23.81
N SER A 346 2.35 5.69 -23.37
CA SER A 346 1.14 6.20 -22.72
C SER A 346 1.18 5.85 -21.22
N PRO A 347 0.79 6.79 -20.32
CA PRO A 347 0.58 6.48 -18.91
C PRO A 347 -0.79 5.79 -18.66
N ILE A 348 -1.63 5.69 -19.69
CA ILE A 348 -2.96 5.09 -19.58
C ILE A 348 -2.84 3.60 -19.90
N GLY A 349 -3.09 2.76 -18.90
CA GLY A 349 -3.10 1.30 -19.03
C GLY A 349 -4.48 0.73 -19.41
N PRO A 350 -4.54 -0.59 -19.71
CA PRO A 350 -5.73 -1.23 -20.27
C PRO A 350 -6.91 -1.33 -19.28
N LEU A 351 -6.70 -1.19 -17.96
CA LEU A 351 -7.83 -1.15 -17.02
C LEU A 351 -8.62 0.16 -17.14
N TYR A 352 -8.02 1.22 -17.70
CA TYR A 352 -8.75 2.43 -18.11
C TYR A 352 -9.32 2.27 -19.51
N ALA A 353 -10.14 1.23 -19.73
CA ALA A 353 -10.57 0.79 -21.05
C ALA A 353 -11.18 1.90 -21.92
N ASP A 354 -11.92 2.83 -21.33
CA ASP A 354 -12.57 3.96 -22.03
C ASP A 354 -11.57 5.01 -22.56
N TYR A 355 -10.35 5.05 -21.99
CA TYR A 355 -9.29 6.00 -22.33
C TYR A 355 -8.06 5.34 -22.94
N TYR A 356 -7.98 4.00 -22.89
CA TYR A 356 -6.87 3.23 -23.40
C TYR A 356 -6.91 3.20 -24.94
N SER A 357 -5.84 3.68 -25.57
CA SER A 357 -5.68 3.64 -27.03
C SER A 357 -4.51 2.75 -27.44
N THR A 358 -4.77 1.91 -28.43
CA THR A 358 -3.74 1.11 -29.12
C THR A 358 -3.23 1.78 -30.40
N ASP A 359 -3.76 2.95 -30.75
CA ASP A 359 -3.37 3.68 -31.97
C ASP A 359 -2.01 4.36 -31.82
N ALA A 360 -1.66 4.73 -30.58
CA ALA A 360 -0.35 5.25 -30.24
C ALA A 360 0.65 4.08 -30.19
N VAL A 361 1.50 4.00 -31.22
CA VAL A 361 2.62 3.04 -31.27
C VAL A 361 3.88 3.77 -30.83
N ALA A 362 4.52 3.29 -29.76
CA ALA A 362 5.84 3.78 -29.36
C ALA A 362 6.83 3.65 -30.53
N PRO A 363 7.73 4.63 -30.72
CA PRO A 363 8.66 4.59 -31.84
C PRO A 363 9.54 3.34 -31.76
N ALA A 364 9.74 2.70 -32.93
CA ALA A 364 10.68 1.59 -33.03
C ALA A 364 12.09 2.07 -32.67
N ARG A 365 12.89 1.18 -32.08
CA ARG A 365 14.25 1.49 -31.67
C ARG A 365 15.10 1.87 -32.89
N ASP A 366 15.67 3.08 -32.87
CA ASP A 366 16.62 3.59 -33.87
C ASP A 366 17.77 4.33 -33.18
N VAL A 367 18.82 3.59 -32.87
CA VAL A 367 20.01 4.12 -32.19
C VAL A 367 20.78 5.11 -33.06
N THR A 368 20.70 4.98 -34.39
CA THR A 368 21.37 5.90 -35.32
C THR A 368 20.69 7.26 -35.26
N ARG A 369 19.36 7.30 -35.42
CA ARG A 369 18.60 8.55 -35.33
C ARG A 369 18.69 9.18 -33.95
N ALA A 370 18.70 8.37 -32.87
CA ALA A 370 18.90 8.88 -31.52
C ALA A 370 20.23 9.64 -31.37
N ARG A 371 21.34 9.12 -31.92
CA ARG A 371 22.65 9.79 -31.89
C ARG A 371 22.65 11.09 -32.69
N GLU A 372 22.00 11.11 -33.85
CA GLU A 372 21.84 12.32 -34.65
C GLU A 372 21.07 13.40 -33.89
N LEU A 373 19.93 13.05 -33.28
CA LEU A 373 19.13 13.97 -32.47
C LEU A 373 19.92 14.54 -31.29
N LEU A 374 20.71 13.71 -30.60
CA LEU A 374 21.60 14.18 -29.53
C LEU A 374 22.67 15.14 -30.06
N ALA A 375 23.27 14.85 -31.23
CA ALA A 375 24.24 15.76 -31.86
C ALA A 375 23.60 17.09 -32.27
N GLU A 376 22.40 17.05 -32.87
CA GLU A 376 21.61 18.24 -33.21
C GLU A 376 21.25 19.06 -31.96
N ALA A 377 21.06 18.40 -30.82
CA ALA A 377 20.82 19.01 -29.51
C ALA A 377 22.09 19.50 -28.80
N GLY A 378 23.27 19.37 -29.42
CA GLY A 378 24.55 19.84 -28.87
C GLY A 378 25.31 18.80 -28.04
N TYR A 379 24.86 17.55 -28.01
CA TYR A 379 25.46 16.43 -27.26
C TYR A 379 26.16 15.41 -28.17
N GLY A 380 26.82 15.88 -29.24
CA GLY A 380 27.47 15.02 -30.24
C GLY A 380 28.63 14.18 -29.69
N ASP A 381 29.30 14.69 -28.64
CA ASP A 381 30.37 13.98 -27.93
C ASP A 381 29.86 13.15 -26.74
N GLY A 382 28.54 13.10 -26.53
CA GLY A 382 27.89 12.39 -25.44
C GLY A 382 27.11 13.31 -24.49
N LEU A 383 26.16 12.72 -23.77
CA LEU A 383 25.35 13.36 -22.74
C LEU A 383 25.60 12.64 -21.41
N SER A 384 25.92 13.39 -20.35
CA SER A 384 26.07 12.86 -19.00
C SER A 384 24.87 13.26 -18.16
N LEU A 385 24.28 12.28 -17.45
CA LEU A 385 23.14 12.47 -16.57
C LEU A 385 23.33 11.66 -15.29
N ASP A 386 22.82 12.18 -14.20
CA ASP A 386 22.64 11.41 -12.97
C ASP A 386 21.28 10.72 -13.01
N LEU A 387 21.29 9.38 -12.89
CA LEU A 387 20.07 8.59 -12.74
C LEU A 387 19.89 8.26 -11.26
N TYR A 388 18.77 8.73 -10.70
CA TYR A 388 18.35 8.41 -9.35
C TYR A 388 17.40 7.22 -9.41
N VAL A 389 17.66 6.21 -8.57
CA VAL A 389 16.80 5.04 -8.37
C VAL A 389 16.42 4.97 -6.89
N PRO A 390 15.22 4.48 -6.54
CA PRO A 390 14.87 4.26 -5.14
C PRO A 390 15.81 3.21 -4.50
N GLU A 391 16.05 3.31 -3.20
CA GLU A 391 16.82 2.31 -2.44
C GLU A 391 16.02 1.02 -2.16
N SER A 392 14.71 1.02 -2.42
CA SER A 392 13.89 -0.19 -2.34
C SER A 392 14.30 -1.15 -3.48
N GLY A 393 14.82 -2.30 -3.06
CA GLY A 393 15.50 -3.29 -3.91
C GLY A 393 14.61 -4.03 -4.90
#